data_AF-A0A9N9QIC2-F1
#
_entry.id   AF-A0A9N9QIC2-F1
#
_cell.length_a   1.000
_cell.length_b   1.000
_cell.length_c   1.000
_cell.angle_alpha   90.00
_cell.angle_beta   90.00
_cell.angle_gamma   90.00
#
_symmetry.space_group_name_H-M   'P 1'
#
loop_
_entity.id
_entity.type
_entity.pdbx_description
1 polymer ?
#
loop_
_entity_poly.entity_id
_entity_poly.type
_entity_poly.pdbx_seq_one_letter_code
_entity_poly.pdbx_strand_id
1 'polypeptide(L)'
;MDCEPYSRKQFLRKLVDYFGQRICITEITGERTILNFRDNIDSILFNSWYTRKLENSEADERLRVVQKAAEIIKEDIRAAIYDCSVYPPADNPQFYAIFLKV
;
A
#
# COMPACT_ATOMS: atom_id res chain seq x y z
N MET A 1 -36.21 26.85 18.44
CA MET A 1 -36.05 25.55 17.76
C MET A 1 -35.01 24.81 18.57
N ASP A 2 -35.46 24.01 19.51
CA ASP A 2 -34.57 23.26 20.38
C ASP A 2 -34.09 22.04 19.58
N CYS A 3 -32.82 22.08 19.20
CA CYS A 3 -32.17 20.98 18.51
C CYS A 3 -31.84 19.91 19.55
N GLU A 4 -32.79 19.02 19.85
CA GLU A 4 -32.48 17.81 20.59
C GLU A 4 -31.40 17.03 19.81
N PRO A 5 -30.31 16.60 20.47
CA PRO A 5 -29.25 15.87 19.80
C PRO A 5 -29.79 14.53 19.31
N TYR A 6 -29.82 14.33 17.99
CA TYR A 6 -30.20 13.05 17.41
C TYR A 6 -29.36 11.93 18.04
N SER A 7 -30.03 10.87 18.50
CA SER A 7 -29.34 9.62 18.82
C SER A 7 -28.59 9.15 17.57
N ARG A 8 -27.40 8.54 17.73
CA ARG A 8 -26.57 8.03 16.62
C ARG A 8 -27.40 7.23 15.60
N LYS A 9 -28.31 6.38 16.07
CA LYS A 9 -29.21 5.59 15.21
C LYS A 9 -30.19 6.46 14.40
N GLN A 10 -30.72 7.53 15.00
CA GLN A 10 -31.62 8.45 14.32
C GLN A 10 -30.87 9.31 13.29
N PHE A 11 -29.67 9.75 13.63
CA PHE A 11 -28.80 10.51 12.74
C PHE A 11 -28.42 9.68 11.49
N LEU A 12 -27.96 8.43 11.69
CA LEU A 12 -27.62 7.53 10.58
C LEU A 12 -28.83 7.22 9.70
N ARG A 13 -30.01 7.00 10.30
CA ARG A 13 -31.24 6.78 9.54
C ARG A 13 -31.60 8.00 8.67
N LYS A 14 -31.56 9.22 9.22
CA LYS A 14 -31.81 10.44 8.44
C LYS A 14 -30.79 10.64 7.31
N LEU A 15 -29.53 10.27 7.53
CA LEU A 15 -28.51 10.30 6.48
C LEU A 15 -28.80 9.31 5.35
N VAL A 16 -29.21 8.09 5.68
CA VAL A 16 -29.63 7.08 4.69
C VAL A 16 -30.89 7.55 3.95
N ASP A 17 -31.86 8.13 4.65
CA ASP A 17 -33.10 8.62 4.04
C ASP A 17 -32.83 9.78 3.06
N TYR A 18 -31.90 10.68 3.39
CA TYR A 18 -31.59 11.86 2.57
C TYR A 18 -30.62 11.57 1.43
N PHE A 19 -29.56 10.79 1.68
CA PHE A 19 -28.50 10.54 0.69
C PHE A 19 -28.66 9.19 -0.04
N GLY A 20 -29.50 8.29 0.47
CA GLY A 20 -29.77 6.99 -0.13
C GLY A 20 -28.51 6.18 -0.40
N GLN A 21 -28.36 5.72 -1.65
CA GLN A 21 -27.22 4.93 -2.09
C GLN A 21 -25.94 5.75 -2.31
N ARG A 22 -25.99 7.08 -2.24
CA ARG A 22 -24.82 7.94 -2.45
C ARG A 22 -23.84 7.90 -1.30
N ILE A 23 -24.22 7.30 -0.17
CA ILE A 23 -23.35 7.11 1.00
C ILE A 23 -23.09 5.63 1.27
N CYS A 24 -21.94 5.35 1.85
CA CYS A 24 -21.51 4.07 2.38
C CYS A 24 -21.20 4.26 3.87
N ILE A 25 -21.87 3.45 4.70
CA ILE A 25 -21.66 3.44 6.15
C ILE A 25 -20.87 2.18 6.47
N THR A 26 -19.68 2.34 7.03
CA THR A 26 -18.84 1.21 7.46
C THR A 26 -18.63 1.31 8.97
N GLU A 27 -19.04 0.28 9.70
CA GLU A 27 -18.78 0.18 11.13
C GLU A 27 -17.52 -0.67 11.35
N ILE A 28 -16.49 -0.03 11.89
CA ILE A 28 -15.32 -0.75 12.40
C ILE A 28 -15.71 -1.22 13.80
N THR A 29 -15.84 -2.54 13.95
CA THR A 29 -16.21 -3.19 15.21
C THR A 29 -15.44 -2.61 16.40
N GLY A 30 -16.18 -1.98 17.32
CA GLY A 30 -15.66 -1.52 18.61
C GLY A 30 -15.27 -0.05 18.70
N GLU A 31 -15.09 0.69 17.60
CA GLU A 31 -14.55 2.05 17.70
C GLU A 31 -15.32 3.12 16.92
N ARG A 32 -15.54 2.96 15.61
CA ARG A 32 -15.88 4.11 14.74
C ARG A 32 -16.85 3.71 13.63
N THR A 33 -17.86 4.55 13.41
CA THR A 33 -18.71 4.52 12.21
C THR A 33 -18.13 5.49 11.20
N ILE A 34 -17.66 5.01 10.06
CA ILE A 34 -17.15 5.82 8.96
C ILE A 34 -18.27 6.03 7.93
N LEU A 35 -18.46 7.28 7.53
CA LEU A 35 -19.41 7.70 6.49
C LEU A 35 -18.62 8.19 5.28
N ASN A 36 -18.81 7.55 4.13
CA ASN A 36 -18.17 7.93 2.87
C ASN A 36 -19.20 8.15 1.77
N PHE A 37 -18.97 9.08 0.85
CA PHE A 37 -19.79 9.23 -0.37
C PHE A 37 -19.28 8.28 -1.46
N ARG A 38 -20.17 7.50 -2.08
CA ARG A 38 -19.82 6.55 -3.16
C ARG A 38 -19.25 7.27 -4.38
N ASP A 39 -19.86 8.38 -4.77
CA ASP A 39 -19.50 9.14 -5.97
C ASP A 39 -18.05 9.67 -5.92
N ASN A 40 -17.47 9.79 -4.73
CA ASN A 40 -16.17 10.41 -4.53
C ASN A 40 -15.03 9.41 -4.31
N ILE A 41 -15.31 8.12 -4.09
CA ILE A 41 -14.24 7.15 -3.79
C ILE A 41 -13.41 6.89 -5.03
N ASP A 42 -14.06 6.59 -6.16
CA ASP A 42 -13.36 6.30 -7.41
C ASP A 42 -12.58 7.52 -7.89
N SER A 43 -13.15 8.72 -7.76
CA SER A 43 -12.48 9.96 -8.17
C SER A 43 -11.33 10.34 -7.24
N ILE A 44 -11.46 10.15 -5.92
CA ILE A 44 -10.36 10.40 -4.96
C ILE A 44 -9.25 9.37 -5.15
N LEU A 45 -9.57 8.09 -5.33
CA LEU A 45 -8.60 7.04 -5.53
C LEU A 45 -7.88 7.23 -6.87
N PHE A 46 -8.63 7.52 -7.94
CA PHE A 46 -8.09 7.79 -9.26
C PHE A 46 -7.22 9.05 -9.25
N ASN A 47 -7.69 10.16 -8.67
CA ASN A 47 -6.90 11.38 -8.55
C ASN A 47 -5.65 11.15 -7.68
N SER A 48 -5.76 10.46 -6.55
CA SER A 48 -4.60 10.15 -5.70
C SER A 48 -3.55 9.33 -6.45
N TRP A 49 -3.97 8.33 -7.21
CA TRP A 49 -3.08 7.51 -8.03
C TRP A 49 -2.44 8.33 -9.16
N TYR A 50 -3.22 9.14 -9.85
CA TYR A 50 -2.77 9.94 -11.00
C TYR A 50 -1.87 11.10 -10.57
N THR A 51 -2.21 11.81 -9.49
CA THR A 51 -1.39 12.87 -8.89
C THR A 51 -0.05 12.30 -8.42
N ARG A 52 -0.05 11.17 -7.71
CA ARG A 52 1.18 10.52 -7.26
C ARG A 52 2.05 10.05 -8.44
N LYS A 53 1.43 9.66 -9.55
CA LYS A 53 2.13 9.29 -10.79
C LYS A 53 2.67 10.51 -11.55
N LEU A 54 1.98 11.65 -11.53
CA LEU A 54 2.41 12.91 -12.14
C LEU A 54 3.54 13.61 -11.37
N GLU A 55 3.56 13.45 -10.05
CA GLU A 55 4.61 14.00 -9.17
C GLU A 55 5.96 13.30 -9.37
N ASN A 56 5.95 12.04 -9.82
CA ASN A 56 7.17 11.28 -10.06
C ASN A 56 7.56 11.37 -11.54
N SER A 57 8.80 11.78 -11.81
CA SER A 57 9.37 11.66 -13.15
C SER A 57 9.43 10.18 -13.57
N GLU A 58 9.40 9.90 -14.87
CA GLU A 58 9.67 8.55 -15.39
C GLU A 58 11.02 8.01 -14.85
N ALA A 59 12.00 8.89 -14.65
CA ALA A 59 13.27 8.57 -14.04
C ALA A 59 13.13 8.10 -12.57
N ASP A 60 12.25 8.73 -11.79
CA ASP A 60 12.04 8.41 -10.38
C ASP A 60 11.32 7.05 -10.22
N GLU A 61 10.35 6.76 -11.08
CA GLU A 61 9.69 5.45 -11.09
C GLU A 61 10.64 4.33 -11.50
N ARG A 62 11.49 4.56 -12.51
CA ARG A 62 12.54 3.59 -12.90
C ARG A 62 13.52 3.34 -11.76
N LEU A 63 13.95 4.39 -11.06
CA LEU A 63 14.83 4.25 -9.90
C LEU A 63 14.15 3.46 -8.77
N ARG A 64 12.88 3.72 -8.49
CA ARG A 64 12.10 2.99 -7.47
C ARG A 64 12.03 1.50 -7.77
N VAL A 65 11.78 1.14 -9.02
CA VAL A 65 11.74 -0.27 -9.45
C VAL A 65 13.10 -0.94 -9.27
N VAL A 66 14.19 -0.28 -9.68
CA VAL A 66 15.56 -0.80 -9.52
C VAL A 66 15.92 -0.98 -8.04
N GLN A 67 15.58 0.00 -7.20
CA GLN A 67 15.81 -0.09 -5.75
C GLN A 67 15.06 -1.27 -5.14
N LYS A 68 13.79 -1.50 -5.53
CA LYS A 68 13.02 -2.64 -5.06
C LYS A 68 13.60 -3.98 -5.51
N ALA A 69 14.04 -4.08 -6.76
CA ALA A 69 14.71 -5.29 -7.23
C ALA A 69 16.01 -5.56 -6.44
N ALA A 70 16.81 -4.53 -6.17
CA ALA A 70 18.03 -4.65 -5.38
C ALA A 70 17.76 -5.08 -3.93
N GLU A 71 16.69 -4.56 -3.30
CA GLU A 71 16.26 -4.98 -1.96
C GLU A 71 15.91 -6.47 -1.91
N ILE A 72 15.18 -6.98 -2.90
CA ILE A 72 14.79 -8.39 -2.98
C ILE A 72 16.03 -9.28 -3.11
N ILE A 73 16.90 -8.99 -4.09
CA ILE A 73 18.14 -9.77 -4.31
C ILE A 73 19.01 -9.77 -3.05
N LYS A 74 19.12 -8.62 -2.37
CA LYS A 74 19.88 -8.51 -1.12
C LYS A 74 19.31 -9.40 -0.02
N GLU A 75 17.99 -9.47 0.08
CA GLU A 75 17.34 -10.31 1.08
C GLU A 75 17.46 -11.80 0.75
N ASP A 76 17.36 -12.17 -0.54
CA ASP A 76 17.61 -13.53 -1.00
C ASP A 76 19.05 -13.98 -0.68
N ILE A 77 20.04 -13.11 -0.90
CA ILE A 77 21.44 -13.33 -0.51
C ILE A 77 21.52 -13.55 1.01
N ARG A 78 20.87 -12.72 1.83
CA ARG A 78 20.92 -12.86 3.29
C ARG A 78 20.23 -14.12 3.81
N ALA A 79 19.16 -14.54 3.16
CA ALA A 79 18.41 -15.74 3.51
C ALA A 79 19.16 -17.02 3.10
N ALA A 80 20.09 -16.93 2.16
CA ALA A 80 20.93 -18.06 1.78
C ALA A 80 21.86 -18.45 2.95
N ILE A 81 21.81 -19.73 3.31
CA ILE A 81 22.73 -20.30 4.30
C ILE A 81 24.09 -20.49 3.62
N TYR A 82 25.02 -19.61 3.94
CA TYR A 82 26.42 -19.76 3.53
C TYR A 82 27.18 -20.60 4.54
N ASP A 83 27.89 -21.62 4.05
CA ASP A 83 28.88 -22.31 4.85
C ASP A 83 30.11 -21.40 5.04
N CYS A 84 30.19 -20.75 6.20
CA CYS A 84 31.30 -19.86 6.56
C CYS A 84 32.49 -20.62 7.17
N SER A 85 32.46 -21.95 7.22
CA SER A 85 33.53 -22.74 7.85
C SER A 85 34.81 -22.79 7.02
N VAL A 86 34.73 -22.51 5.72
CA VAL A 86 35.87 -22.53 4.79
C VAL A 86 35.84 -21.29 3.92
N TYR A 87 36.89 -20.46 4.02
CA TYR A 87 37.10 -19.39 3.06
C TYR A 87 37.52 -19.99 1.72
N PRO A 88 36.81 -19.73 0.60
CA PRO A 88 37.16 -20.37 -0.64
C PRO A 88 38.51 -19.84 -1.16
N PRO A 89 39.39 -20.70 -1.70
CA PRO A 89 40.65 -20.28 -2.28
C PRO A 89 40.41 -19.34 -3.48
N ALA A 90 41.36 -18.45 -3.75
CA ALA A 90 41.23 -17.38 -4.75
C ALA A 90 40.93 -17.85 -6.19
N ASP A 91 41.13 -19.14 -6.47
CA ASP A 91 40.88 -19.78 -7.77
C ASP A 91 39.57 -20.60 -7.78
N ASN A 92 38.69 -20.42 -6.79
CA ASN A 92 37.43 -21.16 -6.72
C ASN A 92 36.37 -20.52 -7.66
N PRO A 93 35.88 -21.27 -8.66
CA PRO A 93 34.89 -20.77 -9.62
C PRO A 93 33.52 -20.42 -9.02
N GLN A 94 33.25 -20.80 -7.77
CA GLN A 94 32.00 -20.49 -7.07
C GLN A 94 31.78 -18.98 -6.86
N PHE A 95 32.85 -18.17 -6.82
CA PHE A 95 32.72 -16.70 -6.75
C PHE A 95 32.08 -16.11 -8.02
N TYR A 96 32.30 -16.73 -9.20
CA TYR A 96 31.71 -16.26 -10.46
C TYR A 96 30.25 -16.71 -10.63
N ALA A 97 29.85 -17.81 -9.98
CA ALA A 97 28.51 -18.39 -10.13
C ALA A 97 27.41 -17.58 -9.41
N ILE A 98 27.76 -16.79 -8.40
CA ILE A 98 26.80 -15.94 -7.67
C ILE A 98 26.30 -14.79 -8.55
N PHE A 99 27.12 -14.32 -9.51
CA PHE A 99 26.77 -13.19 -10.38
C PHE A 99 26.19 -13.59 -11.75
N LEU A 100 26.10 -14.90 -12.06
CA LEU A 100 25.67 -15.40 -13.38
C LEU A 100 24.27 -16.05 -13.40
N LYS A 101 23.50 -15.93 -12.32
CA LYS A 101 22.10 -16.41 -12.26
C LYS A 101 21.06 -15.27 -12.25
N VAL A 102 21.38 -14.15 -12.90
CA VAL A 102 20.43 -13.07 -13.22
C VAL A 102 20.13 -13.10 -14.72
#